data_AF-A0A433A7Q5-F1
#
_entry.id   AF-A0A433A7Q5-F1
#
_cell.length_a   1.000
_cell.length_b   1.000
_cell.length_c   1.000
_cell.angle_alpha   90.00
_cell.angle_beta   90.00
_cell.angle_gamma   90.00
#
_symmetry.space_group_name_H-M   'P 1'
#
loop_
_entity.id
_entity.type
_entity.pdbx_description
1 polymer ?
#
loop_
_entity_poly.entity_id
_entity_poly.type
_entity_poly.pdbx_seq_one_letter_code
_entity_poly.pdbx_strand_id
1 'polypeptide(L)'
;MARSSKRMRRLVGLFQDLETAERAKVAALTRQINEVQTAQEELLSRLAEPTPETEPFLGLMSRSVGNMDRRLQRLAKEQEFAIQRYAQAAGRTQGAAGLLADVRAEEARKNEQKSLEALLEFRQSSVAQGRGKSHGGS
;
A
#
# COMPACT_ATOMS: atom_id res chain seq x y z
N MET A 1 12.06 -23.53 -3.56
CA MET A 1 12.40 -22.18 -4.05
C MET A 1 11.15 -21.43 -4.50
N ALA A 2 10.51 -21.74 -5.64
CA ALA A 2 9.28 -21.06 -6.15
C ALA A 2 8.08 -20.87 -5.17
N ARG A 3 8.04 -21.59 -4.05
CA ARG A 3 7.05 -21.38 -2.98
C ARG A 3 7.33 -20.10 -2.16
N SER A 4 8.59 -19.65 -2.08
CA SER A 4 9.02 -18.49 -1.29
C SER A 4 8.63 -17.18 -1.98
N SER A 5 8.97 -17.02 -3.25
CA SER A 5 8.55 -15.87 -4.06
C SER A 5 7.03 -15.80 -4.21
N LYS A 6 6.34 -16.95 -4.30
CA LYS A 6 4.87 -17.01 -4.31
C LYS A 6 4.25 -16.50 -3.01
N ARG A 7 4.79 -16.89 -1.84
CA ARG A 7 4.32 -16.39 -0.53
C ARG A 7 4.58 -14.89 -0.39
N MET A 8 5.77 -14.43 -0.77
CA MET A 8 6.12 -13.01 -0.70
C MET A 8 5.24 -12.16 -1.63
N ARG A 9 4.94 -12.64 -2.84
CA ARG A 9 4.00 -11.97 -3.75
C ARG A 9 2.60 -11.81 -3.15
N ARG A 10 2.11 -12.83 -2.43
CA ARG A 10 0.82 -12.75 -1.72
C ARG A 10 0.85 -11.70 -0.60
N LEU A 11 1.94 -11.64 0.15
CA LEU A 11 2.12 -10.66 1.22
C LEU A 11 2.13 -9.22 0.67
N VAL A 12 2.83 -8.99 -0.45
CA VAL A 12 2.79 -7.69 -1.15
C VAL A 12 1.37 -7.34 -1.55
N GLY A 13 0.60 -8.28 -2.12
CA GLY A 13 -0.80 -8.06 -2.46
C GLY A 13 -1.65 -7.63 -1.27
N LEU A 14 -1.52 -8.31 -0.13
CA LEU A 14 -2.25 -7.96 1.09
C LEU A 14 -1.92 -6.55 1.60
N PHE A 15 -0.66 -6.13 1.52
CA PHE A 15 -0.28 -4.77 1.91
C PHE A 15 -0.76 -3.72 0.90
N GLN A 16 -0.78 -4.03 -0.40
CA GLN A 16 -1.37 -3.17 -1.43
C GLN A 16 -2.87 -2.98 -1.21
N ASP A 17 -3.59 -4.05 -0.86
CA ASP A 17 -5.02 -3.97 -0.56
C ASP A 17 -5.27 -3.08 0.67
N LEU A 18 -4.46 -3.25 1.72
CA LEU A 18 -4.52 -2.40 2.92
C LEU A 18 -4.22 -0.93 2.60
N GLU A 19 -3.16 -0.66 1.84
CA GLU A 19 -2.79 0.69 1.39
C GLU A 19 -3.94 1.34 0.60
N THR A 20 -4.55 0.58 -0.31
CA THR A 20 -5.67 1.04 -1.13
C THR A 20 -6.88 1.39 -0.28
N ALA A 21 -7.21 0.54 0.70
CA ALA A 21 -8.32 0.76 1.62
C ALA A 21 -8.11 2.02 2.48
N GLU A 22 -6.91 2.21 3.05
CA GLU A 22 -6.60 3.39 3.86
C GLU A 22 -6.58 4.67 3.01
N ARG A 23 -6.07 4.61 1.77
CA ARG A 23 -6.13 5.73 0.82
C ARG A 23 -7.58 6.12 0.51
N ALA A 24 -8.45 5.14 0.27
CA ALA A 24 -9.87 5.38 0.02
C ALA A 24 -10.55 6.04 1.24
N LYS A 25 -10.19 5.60 2.45
CA LYS A 25 -10.69 6.19 3.70
C LYS A 25 -10.25 7.64 3.87
N VAL A 26 -8.98 7.97 3.60
CA VAL A 26 -8.49 9.36 3.61
C VAL A 26 -9.29 10.22 2.63
N ALA A 27 -9.49 9.73 1.40
CA ALA A 27 -10.25 10.46 0.39
C ALA A 27 -11.72 10.69 0.82
N ALA A 28 -12.35 9.71 1.45
CA ALA A 28 -13.71 9.83 1.97
C ALA A 28 -13.80 10.88 3.10
N LEU A 29 -12.86 10.85 4.05
CA LEU A 29 -12.81 11.82 5.14
C LEU A 29 -12.56 13.24 4.62
N THR A 30 -11.67 13.42 3.65
CA THR A 30 -11.45 14.72 2.99
C THR A 30 -12.73 15.26 2.36
N ARG A 31 -13.51 14.41 1.67
CA ARG A 31 -14.79 14.83 1.08
C ARG A 31 -15.78 15.27 2.16
N GLN A 32 -15.93 14.48 3.22
CA GLN A 32 -16.84 14.81 4.33
C GLN A 32 -16.45 16.11 5.04
N ILE A 33 -15.15 16.36 5.22
CA ILE A 33 -14.65 17.62 5.78
C ILE A 33 -15.06 18.79 4.88
N ASN A 34 -14.79 18.69 3.58
CA ASN A 34 -15.14 19.74 2.62
C ASN A 34 -16.65 20.02 2.60
N GLU A 35 -17.48 18.97 2.59
CA GLU A 35 -18.95 19.12 2.63
C GLU A 35 -19.42 19.88 3.87
N VAL A 36 -18.86 19.55 5.04
CA VAL A 36 -19.21 20.24 6.29
C VAL A 36 -18.68 21.67 6.31
N GLN A 37 -17.48 21.92 5.78
CA GLN A 37 -16.92 23.27 5.65
C GLN A 37 -17.78 24.14 4.74
N THR A 38 -18.15 23.66 3.55
CA THR A 38 -19.03 24.39 2.63
C THR A 38 -20.38 24.69 3.27
N ALA A 39 -21.01 23.70 3.93
CA ALA A 39 -22.27 23.93 4.63
C ALA A 39 -22.13 24.93 5.80
N GLN A 40 -20.99 24.94 6.48
CA GLN A 40 -20.69 25.90 7.54
C GLN A 40 -20.51 27.31 6.99
N GLU A 41 -19.75 27.48 5.91
CA GLU A 41 -19.53 28.76 5.23
C GLU A 41 -20.85 29.36 4.73
N GLU A 42 -21.72 28.54 4.15
CA GLU A 42 -23.08 28.95 3.75
C GLU A 42 -23.94 29.39 4.93
N LEU A 43 -23.81 28.72 6.08
CA LEU A 43 -24.56 29.11 7.27
C LEU A 43 -24.00 30.40 7.89
N LEU A 44 -22.68 30.56 7.90
CA LEU A 44 -21.99 31.74 8.39
C LEU A 44 -22.30 32.98 7.55
N SER A 45 -22.38 32.84 6.22
CA SER A 45 -22.76 33.96 5.36
C SER A 45 -24.19 34.44 5.63
N ARG A 46 -25.13 33.51 5.82
CA ARG A 46 -26.51 33.83 6.22
C ARG A 46 -26.61 34.43 7.63
N LEU A 47 -25.72 34.06 8.54
CA LEU A 47 -25.63 34.67 9.88
C LEU A 47 -25.05 36.09 9.83
N ALA A 48 -24.15 36.37 8.89
CA ALA A 48 -23.55 37.69 8.72
C ALA A 48 -24.53 38.71 8.12
N GLU A 49 -25.43 38.26 7.24
CA GLU A 49 -26.47 39.07 6.60
C GLU A 49 -27.86 38.51 6.88
N PRO A 50 -28.38 38.69 8.11
CA PRO A 50 -29.69 38.15 8.47
C PRO A 50 -30.81 38.87 7.71
N THR A 51 -31.71 38.07 7.15
CA THR A 51 -32.99 38.54 6.58
C THR A 51 -34.12 38.36 7.61
N PRO A 52 -35.26 39.08 7.46
CA PRO A 52 -36.42 38.92 8.34
C PRO A 52 -36.93 37.48 8.45
N GLU A 53 -36.72 36.66 7.43
CA GLU A 53 -37.07 35.24 7.43
C GLU A 53 -36.13 34.39 8.30
N THR A 54 -34.85 34.78 8.38
CA THR A 54 -33.81 34.05 9.11
C THR A 54 -33.62 34.52 10.55
N GLU A 55 -34.04 35.75 10.89
CA GLU A 55 -33.96 36.33 12.23
C GLU A 55 -34.51 35.41 13.35
N PRO A 56 -35.69 34.76 13.20
CA PRO A 56 -36.21 33.87 14.23
C PRO A 56 -35.32 32.64 14.49
N PHE A 57 -34.48 32.27 13.52
CA PHE A 57 -33.67 31.05 13.55
C PHE A 57 -32.20 31.30 13.89
N LEU A 58 -31.78 32.55 14.09
CA LEU A 58 -30.38 32.91 14.36
C LEU A 58 -29.74 32.10 15.49
N GLY A 59 -30.46 31.91 16.60
CA GLY A 59 -29.97 31.11 17.72
C GLY A 59 -29.76 29.63 17.35
N LEU A 60 -30.62 29.06 16.51
CA LEU A 60 -30.47 27.69 16.00
C LEU A 60 -29.32 27.59 15.02
N MET A 61 -29.18 28.57 14.12
CA MET A 61 -28.09 28.64 13.16
C MET A 61 -26.73 28.75 13.87
N SER A 62 -26.59 29.64 14.85
CA SER A 62 -25.37 29.76 15.66
C SER A 62 -25.00 28.46 16.38
N ARG A 63 -25.99 27.78 16.99
CA ARG A 63 -25.77 26.45 17.59
C ARG A 63 -25.36 25.41 16.56
N SER A 64 -25.93 25.46 15.37
CA SER A 64 -25.59 24.56 14.27
C SER A 64 -24.13 24.74 13.82
N VAL A 65 -23.65 25.99 13.67
CA VAL A 65 -22.22 26.27 13.41
C VAL A 65 -21.34 25.62 14.47
N GLY A 66 -21.64 25.83 15.75
CA GLY A 66 -20.85 25.25 16.84
C GLY A 66 -20.85 23.70 16.84
N ASN A 67 -21.93 23.07 16.37
CA ASN A 67 -21.98 21.62 16.17
C ASN A 67 -21.14 21.18 14.96
N MET A 68 -21.15 21.95 13.87
CA MET A 68 -20.32 21.72 12.69
C MET A 68 -18.84 21.84 13.05
N ASP A 69 -18.43 22.84 13.85
CA ASP A 69 -17.05 22.99 14.34
C ASP A 69 -16.57 21.74 15.10
N ARG A 70 -17.36 21.25 16.04
CA ARG A 70 -17.03 20.02 16.80
C ARG A 70 -16.97 18.80 15.88
N ARG A 71 -17.81 18.76 14.85
CA ARG A 71 -17.77 17.68 13.84
C ARG A 71 -16.50 17.79 13.00
N LEU A 72 -16.13 18.97 12.53
CA LEU A 72 -14.89 19.20 11.77
C LEU A 72 -13.66 18.83 12.59
N GLN A 73 -13.60 19.20 13.87
CA GLN A 73 -12.49 18.80 14.76
C GLN A 73 -12.37 17.28 14.91
N ARG A 74 -13.50 16.57 15.01
CA ARG A 74 -13.50 15.09 15.07
C ARG A 74 -13.04 14.48 13.75
N LEU A 75 -13.60 14.94 12.62
CA LEU A 75 -13.23 14.48 11.30
C LEU A 75 -11.75 14.75 10.99
N ALA A 76 -11.22 15.92 11.38
CA ALA A 76 -9.80 16.26 11.21
C ALA A 76 -8.89 15.30 11.98
N LYS A 77 -9.23 14.97 13.24
CA LYS A 77 -8.48 13.96 14.02
C LYS A 77 -8.56 12.58 13.36
N GLU A 78 -9.74 12.17 12.92
CA GLU A 78 -9.91 10.89 12.21
C GLU A 78 -9.11 10.83 10.91
N GLN A 79 -9.07 11.94 10.17
CA GLN A 79 -8.28 12.09 8.95
C GLN A 79 -6.78 11.99 9.24
N GLU A 80 -6.30 12.64 10.29
CA GLU A 80 -4.90 12.53 10.72
C GLU A 80 -4.51 11.07 11.02
N PHE A 81 -5.33 10.35 11.79
CA PHE A 81 -5.11 8.93 12.05
C PHE A 81 -5.15 8.07 10.77
N ALA A 82 -6.07 8.37 9.84
CA ALA A 82 -6.14 7.67 8.57
C ALA A 82 -4.90 7.92 7.70
N ILE A 83 -4.38 9.15 7.67
CA ILE A 83 -3.14 9.50 6.95
C ILE A 83 -1.95 8.74 7.54
N GLN A 84 -1.83 8.68 8.87
CA GLN A 84 -0.76 7.93 9.53
C GLN A 84 -0.84 6.43 9.19
N ARG A 85 -2.04 5.84 9.20
CA ARG A 85 -2.25 4.44 8.82
C ARG A 85 -1.93 4.18 7.35
N TYR A 86 -2.34 5.09 6.47
CA TYR A 86 -2.00 5.03 5.06
C TYR A 86 -0.48 5.06 4.85
N ALA A 87 0.24 5.97 5.51
CA ALA A 87 1.70 6.05 5.42
C ALA A 87 2.38 4.76 5.92
N GLN A 88 1.90 4.18 7.02
CA GLN A 88 2.40 2.89 7.51
C GLN A 88 2.11 1.75 6.54
N ALA A 89 0.92 1.70 5.95
CA ALA A 89 0.56 0.69 4.96
C ALA A 89 1.44 0.80 3.71
N ALA A 90 1.61 2.00 3.17
CA ALA A 90 2.48 2.27 2.02
C ALA A 90 3.94 1.86 2.31
N GLY A 91 4.46 2.17 3.50
CA GLY A 91 5.80 1.74 3.91
C GLY A 91 5.94 0.21 3.96
N ARG A 92 4.91 -0.51 4.46
CA ARG A 92 4.90 -1.98 4.46
C ARG A 92 4.82 -2.56 3.05
N THR A 93 4.02 -1.97 2.16
CA THR A 93 3.94 -2.36 0.75
C THR A 93 5.31 -2.25 0.08
N GLN A 94 5.98 -1.10 0.24
CA GLN A 94 7.30 -0.85 -0.34
C GLN A 94 8.36 -1.81 0.21
N GLY A 95 8.39 -2.02 1.53
CA GLY A 95 9.32 -2.96 2.16
C GLY A 95 9.12 -4.39 1.67
N ALA A 96 7.87 -4.87 1.60
CA ALA A 96 7.58 -6.21 1.08
C ALA A 96 7.90 -6.36 -0.41
N ALA A 97 7.72 -5.30 -1.20
CA ALA A 97 8.10 -5.31 -2.61
C ALA A 97 9.62 -5.41 -2.79
N GLY A 98 10.40 -4.72 -1.95
CA GLY A 98 11.86 -4.86 -1.90
C GLY A 98 12.28 -6.29 -1.57
N LEU A 99 11.73 -6.87 -0.49
CA LEU A 99 12.01 -8.27 -0.13
C LEU A 99 11.62 -9.26 -1.24
N LEU A 100 10.53 -9.00 -1.98
CA LEU A 100 10.17 -9.83 -3.13
C LEU A 100 11.22 -9.76 -4.25
N ALA A 101 11.80 -8.59 -4.49
CA ALA A 101 12.87 -8.42 -5.47
C ALA A 101 14.11 -9.20 -5.04
N ASP A 102 14.51 -9.09 -3.78
CA ASP A 102 15.66 -9.82 -3.22
C ASP A 102 15.48 -11.33 -3.32
N VAL A 103 14.29 -11.83 -2.96
CA VAL A 103 13.95 -13.26 -3.07
C VAL A 103 14.04 -13.73 -4.53
N ARG A 104 13.59 -12.93 -5.50
CA ARG A 104 13.68 -13.28 -6.93
C ARG A 104 15.13 -13.29 -7.41
N ALA A 105 15.93 -12.31 -7.02
CA ALA A 105 17.35 -12.24 -7.36
C ALA A 105 18.10 -13.46 -6.80
N GLU A 106 17.81 -13.85 -5.56
CA GLU A 106 18.38 -15.04 -4.93
C GLU A 106 17.94 -16.34 -5.61
N GLU A 107 16.66 -16.45 -6.00
CA GLU A 107 16.16 -17.58 -6.77
C GLU A 107 16.86 -17.68 -8.15
N ALA A 108 17.13 -16.56 -8.81
CA ALA A 108 17.86 -16.51 -10.08
C ALA A 108 19.30 -16.98 -9.93
N ARG A 109 20.05 -16.46 -8.94
CA ARG A 109 21.43 -16.88 -8.63
C ARG A 109 21.53 -18.37 -8.36
N LYS A 110 20.59 -18.93 -7.60
CA LYS A 110 20.54 -20.38 -7.30
C LYS A 110 20.24 -21.23 -8.53
N ASN A 111 19.43 -20.74 -9.46
CA ASN A 111 19.16 -21.46 -10.70
C ASN A 111 20.38 -21.43 -11.64
N GLU A 112 21.09 -20.31 -11.69
CA GLU A 112 22.35 -20.19 -12.43
C GLU A 112 23.42 -21.12 -11.86
N GLN A 113 23.61 -21.12 -10.54
CA GLN A 113 24.56 -22.04 -9.88
C GLN A 113 24.26 -23.51 -10.22
N LYS A 114 22.99 -23.91 -10.16
CA LYS A 114 22.58 -25.27 -10.54
C LYS A 114 22.88 -25.62 -11.99
N SER A 115 22.72 -24.67 -12.91
CA SER A 115 23.02 -24.92 -14.32
C SER A 115 24.53 -25.10 -14.53
N LEU A 116 25.34 -24.29 -13.83
CA LEU A 116 26.80 -24.39 -13.86
C LEU A 116 27.28 -25.72 -13.25
N GLU A 117 26.72 -26.14 -12.12
CA GLU A 117 27.02 -27.44 -11.50
C GLU A 117 26.68 -28.60 -12.45
N ALA A 118 25.49 -28.57 -13.09
CA ALA A 118 25.10 -29.59 -14.05
C ALA A 118 26.03 -29.64 -15.28
N LEU A 119 26.52 -28.49 -15.76
CA LEU A 119 27.50 -28.44 -16.86
C LEU A 119 28.85 -29.02 -16.45
N LEU A 120 29.28 -28.79 -15.21
CA LEU A 120 30.51 -29.38 -14.67
C LEU A 120 30.39 -30.90 -14.53
N GLU A 121 29.27 -31.41 -13.99
CA GLU A 121 28.99 -32.85 -13.90
C GLU A 121 28.94 -33.51 -15.30
N PHE A 122 28.30 -32.86 -16.27
CA PHE A 122 28.25 -33.35 -17.65
C PHE A 122 29.65 -33.43 -18.28
N ARG A 123 30.50 -32.41 -18.05
CA ARG A 123 31.88 -32.43 -18.54
C ARG A 123 32.70 -33.54 -17.88
N GLN A 124 32.59 -33.70 -16.57
CA GLN A 124 33.34 -34.72 -15.83
C GLN A 124 32.95 -36.15 -16.24
N SER A 125 31.65 -36.41 -16.39
CA SER A 125 31.13 -37.70 -16.88
C SER A 125 31.54 -37.98 -18.33
N SER A 126 31.52 -36.97 -19.20
CA SER A 126 31.98 -37.09 -20.59
C SER A 126 33.48 -37.42 -20.69
N VAL A 127 34.32 -36.77 -19.86
CA VAL A 127 35.77 -37.05 -19.79
C VAL A 127 36.04 -38.47 -19.26
N ALA A 128 35.26 -38.93 -18.27
CA ALA A 128 35.36 -40.30 -17.75
C ALA A 128 35.01 -41.36 -18.80
N GLN A 129 33.99 -41.13 -19.64
CA GLN A 129 33.63 -42.03 -20.76
C GLN A 129 34.67 -42.01 -21.90
N GLY A 130 35.27 -40.86 -22.20
CA GLY A 130 36.32 -40.75 -23.23
C GLY A 130 37.61 -41.50 -22.88
N ARG A 131 37.97 -41.56 -21.59
CA ARG A 131 39.15 -42.31 -21.09
C ARG A 131 38.97 -43.83 -21.09
N GLY A 132 37.74 -44.33 -21.10
CA GLY A 132 37.45 -45.77 -21.16
C GLY A 132 37.63 -46.41 -22.53
N LYS A 133 37.73 -45.62 -23.61
CA LYS A 133 37.81 -46.13 -25.00
C LYS A 133 39.23 -46.19 -25.58
N SER A 134 40.26 -45.86 -24.81
CA SER A 134 41.66 -45.84 -25.26
C SER A 134 42.54 -46.96 -24.68
N HIS A 135 41.96 -48.10 -24.26
CA HIS A 135 42.70 -49.33 -23.90
C HIS A 135 42.03 -50.54 -24.56
N GLY A 136 42.52 -50.93 -25.72
CA GLY A 136 42.01 -52.09 -26.46
C GLY A 136 42.50 -52.10 -27.90
N GLY A 137 43.82 -52.04 -28.09
CA GLY A 137 44.47 -52.07 -29.40
C GLY A 137 45.91 -52.54 -29.24
N SER A 138 46.08 -53.83 -29.01
CA SER A 138 47.35 -54.58 -29.17
C SER A 138 47.00 -55.96 -29.69
#